data_AF-A0A3D5PP60-F1
#
_entry.id   AF-A0A3D5PP60-F1
#
_cell.length_a   1.000
_cell.length_b   1.000
_cell.length_c   1.000
_cell.angle_alpha   90.00
_cell.angle_beta   90.00
_cell.angle_gamma   90.00
#
_symmetry.space_group_name_H-M   'P 1'
#
loop_
_entity.id
_entity.type
_entity.pdbx_description
1 polymer ?
#
loop_
_entity_poly.entity_id
_entity_poly.type
_entity_poly.pdbx_seq_one_letter_code
_entity_poly.pdbx_strand_id
1 'polypeptide(L)' 'MCADTPENTVDYKDTLNLPKTDFPMRAGLPKREPEWLERWEKMEVYDRLRAKEGRTPFTLHDGPPY' A
#
# COMPACT_ATOMS: atom_id res chain seq x y z
N MET A 1 13.27 37.04 11.87
CA MET A 1 12.06 37.87 12.04
C MET A 1 10.87 37.04 11.60
N CYS A 2 10.30 36.28 12.53
CA CYS A 2 9.11 35.48 12.28
C CYS A 2 7.93 36.45 12.17
N ALA A 3 7.15 36.36 11.10
CA ALA A 3 6.00 37.22 10.91
C ALA A 3 4.93 36.90 11.97
N ASP A 4 4.56 37.92 12.73
CA ASP A 4 3.44 37.91 13.66
C ASP A 4 2.15 37.53 12.90
N THR A 5 1.50 36.45 13.32
CA THR A 5 0.22 36.00 12.73
C THR A 5 -0.91 36.79 13.41
N PRO A 6 -1.76 37.53 12.68
CA PRO A 6 -2.87 38.26 13.30
C PRO A 6 -3.87 37.29 13.93
N GLU A 7 -4.17 37.46 15.22
CA GLU A 7 -5.06 36.60 16.03
C GLU A 7 -6.55 36.61 15.59
N ASN A 8 -6.91 37.27 14.49
CA ASN A 8 -8.29 37.45 14.03
C ASN A 8 -8.47 37.25 12.50
N THR A 9 -7.77 36.28 11.91
CA THR A 9 -8.13 35.78 10.58
C THR A 9 -8.97 34.52 10.71
N VAL A 10 -10.15 34.53 10.09
CA VAL A 10 -11.00 33.33 9.96
C VAL A 10 -10.15 32.16 9.43
N ASP A 11 -10.04 31.08 10.21
CA ASP A 11 -9.31 29.88 9.80
C ASP A 11 -10.15 29.12 8.75
N TYR A 12 -9.77 29.24 7.48
CA TYR A 12 -10.45 28.57 6.37
C TYR A 12 -10.06 27.09 6.23
N LYS A 13 -9.15 26.55 7.05
CA LYS A 13 -8.65 25.17 6.93
C LYS A 13 -9.78 24.13 6.93
N ASP A 14 -10.82 24.35 7.72
CA ASP A 14 -11.97 23.44 7.83
C ASP A 14 -12.95 23.54 6.64
N THR A 15 -12.82 24.57 5.81
CA THR A 15 -13.62 24.74 4.58
C THR A 15 -13.01 24.03 3.37
N LEU A 16 -11.81 23.47 3.51
CA LEU A 16 -11.06 22.83 2.44
C LEU A 16 -11.31 21.31 2.40
N ASN A 17 -11.66 20.79 1.22
CA ASN A 17 -11.76 19.35 0.97
C ASN A 17 -10.37 18.74 0.71
N LEU A 18 -9.56 18.65 1.77
CA LEU A 18 -8.22 18.06 1.68
C LEU A 18 -8.28 16.52 1.62
N PRO A 19 -7.40 15.87 0.82
CA PRO A 19 -7.31 14.42 0.79
C PRO A 19 -6.82 13.89 2.14
N LYS A 20 -7.50 12.87 2.66
CA LYS A 20 -7.15 12.15 3.88
C LYS A 20 -6.92 10.69 3.53
N THR A 21 -5.81 10.13 3.99
CA THR A 21 -5.48 8.73 3.78
C THR A 21 -4.70 8.20 4.97
N ASP A 22 -5.01 6.97 5.38
CA ASP A 22 -4.21 6.23 6.37
C ASP A 22 -2.94 5.64 5.73
N PHE A 23 -2.78 5.78 4.42
CA PHE A 23 -1.59 5.32 3.71
C PHE A 23 -0.37 6.15 4.13
N PRO A 24 0.64 5.53 4.77
CA PRO A 24 1.80 6.26 5.24
C PRO A 24 2.64 6.74 4.05
N MET A 25 3.11 7.98 4.11
CA MET A 25 4.03 8.51 3.08
C MET A 25 5.36 7.74 3.03
N ARG A 26 5.82 7.20 4.16
CA ARG A 26 7.00 6.33 4.23
C ARG A 26 6.59 4.87 4.10
N ALA A 27 7.27 4.13 3.23
CA ALA A 27 6.90 2.75 2.92
C ALA A 27 7.07 1.78 4.10
N GLY A 28 8.18 1.86 4.85
CA GLY A 28 8.44 0.96 5.98
C GLY A 28 8.60 -0.52 5.59
N LEU A 29 9.14 -0.79 4.39
CA LEU A 29 9.19 -2.11 3.76
C LEU A 29 9.76 -3.23 4.64
N PRO A 30 10.87 -3.04 5.39
CA PRO A 30 11.44 -4.11 6.20
C PRO A 30 10.48 -4.72 7.24
N LYS A 31 9.48 -3.94 7.69
CA LYS A 31 8.44 -4.40 8.60
C LYS A 31 7.20 -4.92 7.86
N ARG A 32 6.79 -4.26 6.78
CA ARG A 32 5.52 -4.56 6.08
C ARG A 32 5.60 -5.78 5.17
N GLU A 33 6.74 -6.02 4.53
CA GLU A 33 6.90 -7.14 3.59
C GLU A 33 6.69 -8.50 4.27
N PRO A 34 7.27 -8.79 5.45
CA PRO A 34 6.96 -10.03 6.18
C PRO A 34 5.47 -10.20 6.49
N GLU A 35 4.79 -9.13 6.91
CA GLU A 35 3.34 -9.15 7.22
C GLU A 35 2.51 -9.46 5.96
N TRP A 36 2.93 -8.99 4.78
CA TRP A 36 2.26 -9.31 3.51
C TRP A 36 2.43 -10.77 3.11
N LEU A 37 3.64 -11.32 3.25
CA LEU A 37 3.92 -12.72 2.96
C LEU A 37 3.09 -13.64 3.87
N GLU A 38 3.07 -13.38 5.18
CA GLU A 38 2.26 -14.14 6.14
C GLU A 38 0.77 -14.08 5.79
N ARG A 39 0.27 -12.89 5.39
CA ARG A 39 -1.12 -12.74 4.95
C ARG A 39 -1.40 -13.55 3.69
N TRP A 40 -0.51 -13.53 2.69
CA TRP A 40 -0.68 -14.29 1.44
C TRP A 40 -0.65 -15.79 1.66
N GLU A 41 0.22 -16.26 2.55
CA GLU A 41 0.29 -17.66 2.99
C GLU A 41 -1.01 -18.09 3.67
N LYS A 42 -1.51 -17.33 4.65
CA LYS A 42 -2.80 -17.59 5.32
C LYS A 42 -3.99 -17.60 4.35
N MET A 43 -3.92 -16.86 3.26
CA MET A 43 -4.97 -16.82 2.25
C MET A 43 -4.80 -17.89 1.17
N GLU A 44 -3.70 -18.66 1.17
CA GLU A 44 -3.38 -19.65 0.13
C GLU A 44 -3.51 -19.05 -1.28
N VAL A 45 -2.97 -17.83 -1.46
CA VAL A 45 -3.24 -17.01 -2.65
C VAL A 45 -2.83 -17.69 -3.95
N TYR A 46 -1.75 -18.48 -3.91
CA TYR A 46 -1.25 -19.21 -5.07
C TYR A 46 -2.24 -20.31 -5.49
N ASP A 47 -2.74 -21.10 -4.55
CA ASP A 47 -3.67 -22.19 -4.83
C ASP A 47 -5.01 -21.66 -5.36
N ARG A 48 -5.51 -20.58 -4.74
CA ARG A 48 -6.69 -19.86 -5.24
C ARG A 48 -6.50 -19.34 -6.66
N LEU A 49 -5.31 -18.86 -7.00
CA LEU A 49 -4.99 -18.41 -8.35
C LEU A 49 -4.91 -19.61 -9.31
N ARG A 50 -4.34 -20.75 -8.90
CA ARG A 50 -4.22 -21.97 -9.71
C ARG A 50 -5.59 -22.59 -10.02
N ALA A 51 -6.54 -22.54 -9.09
CA ALA A 51 -7.89 -23.05 -9.26
C ALA A 51 -8.76 -22.28 -10.29
N LYS A 52 -8.35 -21.08 -10.73
CA LYS A 52 -9.12 -20.30 -11.71
C LYS A 52 -9.04 -20.91 -13.12
N GLU A 53 -10.22 -21.16 -13.69
CA GLU A 53 -10.41 -21.71 -15.04
C GLU A 53 -10.58 -20.61 -16.11
N GLY A 54 -10.59 -21.00 -17.40
CA GLY A 54 -10.92 -20.11 -18.52
C GLY A 54 -9.79 -19.17 -18.98
N ARG A 55 -8.55 -19.40 -18.53
CA ARG A 55 -7.37 -18.61 -18.91
C ARG A 55 -6.38 -19.42 -19.72
N THR A 56 -5.71 -18.79 -20.68
CA THR A 56 -4.62 -19.41 -21.43
C THR A 56 -3.48 -19.80 -20.49
N PRO A 57 -3.00 -21.06 -20.52
CA PRO A 57 -1.84 -21.47 -19.72
C PRO A 57 -0.60 -20.66 -20.09
N PHE A 58 0.15 -20.24 -19.06
CA PHE A 58 1.45 -19.61 -19.21
C PHE A 58 2.44 -20.31 -18.27
N THR A 59 3.56 -20.75 -18.83
CA THR A 59 4.64 -21.43 -18.08
C THR A 59 5.87 -20.55 -18.09
N LEU A 60 6.33 -20.14 -16.90
CA LEU A 60 7.58 -19.43 -16.70
C LEU A 60 8.61 -20.42 -16.17
N HIS A 61 9.65 -20.71 -16.95
CA HIS A 61 10.77 -21.51 -16.50
C HIS A 61 11.72 -20.62 -15.69
N ASP A 62 11.76 -20.81 -14.38
CA ASP A 62 12.80 -20.23 -13.55
C ASP A 62 14.02 -21.17 -13.55
N GLY A 63 15.19 -20.63 -13.85
CA GLY A 63 16.42 -21.41 -13.91
C GLY A 63 16.83 -21.87 -12.51
N PRO A 64 17.47 -23.04 -12.36
CA PRO A 64 18.01 -23.40 -11.06
C PRO A 64 19.03 -22.32 -10.62
N PRO A 65 19.07 -21.98 -9.31
CA PRO A 65 20.16 -21.17 -8.79
C PRO A 65 21.51 -21.88 -9.04
N TYR A 66 22.61 -21.13 -9.03
CA TYR A 66 23.96 -21.68 -9.15
C TYR A 66 24.21 -22.88 -8.23
#